data_AF-A0A9D8I0F9-F1
#
_entry.id   AF-A0A9D8I0F9-F1
#
_cell.length_a   1.000
_cell.length_b   1.000
_cell.length_c   1.000
_cell.angle_alpha   90.00
_cell.angle_beta   90.00
_cell.angle_gamma   90.00
#
_symmetry.space_group_name_H-M   'P 1'
#
loop_
_entity.id
_entity.type
_entity.pdbx_description
1 polymer ?
#
loop_
_entity_poly.entity_id
_entity_poly.type
_entity_poly.pdbx_seq_one_letter_code
_entity_poly.pdbx_strand_id
1 'polypeptide(L)'
;MIVQWLAEQTGKSVIKHPQANCQITIVSSKKTSKRDAINLVYRALSLEGFNIIASSQSLLIVPEGKEPKLSPELLDASRSDIPIGRQRLVKIVQLQHVQPAEMKEKLKPVLSEKGVAEVNERLKQIIITDFTENINIATEMIKSLDNHQTGDL
;
A
#
# COMPACT_ATOMS: atom_id res chain seq x y z
N MET A 1 17.51 -1.53 20.45
CA MET A 1 16.13 -1.02 20.27
C MET A 1 15.62 -1.37 18.87
N ILE A 2 14.31 -1.56 18.67
CA ILE A 2 13.75 -1.99 17.37
C ILE A 2 14.14 -1.05 16.20
N VAL A 3 14.22 0.26 16.48
CA VAL A 3 14.60 1.28 15.49
C VAL A 3 16.03 1.12 14.98
N GLN A 4 16.96 0.78 15.86
CA GLN A 4 18.35 0.55 15.50
C GLN A 4 18.51 -0.74 14.71
N TRP A 5 17.81 -1.81 15.14
CA TRP A 5 17.79 -3.07 14.40
C TRP A 5 17.22 -2.87 12.99
N LEU A 6 16.13 -2.11 12.83
CA LEU A 6 15.59 -1.77 11.51
C LEU A 6 16.59 -1.00 10.66
N ALA A 7 17.35 -0.05 11.23
CA ALA A 7 18.37 0.69 10.49
C ALA A 7 19.48 -0.24 9.98
N GLU A 8 20.00 -1.12 10.83
CA GLU A 8 21.04 -2.09 10.48
C GLU A 8 20.57 -3.11 9.43
N GLN A 9 19.34 -3.62 9.58
CA GLN A 9 18.82 -4.59 8.63
C GLN A 9 18.42 -3.93 7.30
N THR A 10 17.85 -2.72 7.30
CA THR A 10 17.41 -2.11 6.04
C THR A 10 18.48 -1.26 5.35
N GLY A 11 19.53 -0.86 6.07
CA GLY A 11 20.51 0.12 5.59
C GLY A 11 19.92 1.53 5.44
N LYS A 12 18.74 1.78 6.02
CA LYS A 12 18.02 3.05 5.92
C LYS A 12 18.09 3.82 7.23
N SER A 13 18.00 5.14 7.14
CA SER A 13 17.83 5.98 8.33
C SER A 13 16.44 5.77 8.93
N VAL A 14 16.34 5.52 10.23
CA VAL A 14 15.05 5.31 10.91
C VAL A 14 14.71 6.53 11.74
N ILE A 15 13.57 7.15 11.45
CA ILE A 15 13.05 8.32 12.15
C ILE A 15 11.80 7.89 12.91
N LYS A 16 11.76 8.19 14.20
CA LYS A 16 10.64 7.80 15.08
C LYS A 16 9.94 9.05 15.58
N HIS A 17 8.62 9.10 15.45
CA HIS A 17 7.81 10.14 16.07
C HIS A 17 7.94 10.07 17.62
N PRO A 18 7.98 11.19 18.35
CA PRO A 18 8.14 11.19 19.81
C PRO A 18 7.10 10.36 20.56
N GLN A 19 5.88 10.30 20.02
CA GLN A 19 4.76 9.52 20.59
C GLN A 19 4.75 8.04 20.18
N ALA A 20 5.65 7.60 19.29
CA ALA A 20 5.76 6.20 18.93
C ALA A 20 6.60 5.43 19.95
N ASN A 21 6.09 5.30 21.17
CA ASN A 21 6.71 4.57 22.27
C ASN A 21 5.95 3.27 22.50
N CYS A 22 6.59 2.13 22.22
CA CYS A 22 6.09 0.82 22.55
C CYS A 22 7.24 -0.14 22.89
N GLN A 23 6.90 -1.21 23.58
CA GLN A 23 7.79 -2.33 23.83
C GLN A 23 7.16 -3.57 23.20
N ILE A 24 7.88 -4.16 22.23
CA ILE A 24 7.40 -5.31 21.46
C ILE A 24 8.37 -6.46 21.68
N THR A 25 7.84 -7.64 21.98
CA THR A 25 8.59 -8.90 22.05
C THR A 25 8.18 -9.79 20.89
N ILE A 26 9.14 -10.19 20.06
CA ILE A 26 8.90 -11.06 18.90
C ILE A 26 9.71 -12.34 19.10
N VAL A 27 9.04 -13.49 19.06
CA VAL A 27 9.66 -14.81 19.19
C VAL A 27 9.35 -15.61 17.93
N SER A 28 10.38 -16.22 17.33
CA SER A 28 10.24 -17.13 16.20
C SER A 28 10.79 -18.50 16.56
N SER A 29 10.02 -19.55 16.27
CA SER A 29 10.38 -20.96 16.50
C SER A 29 11.14 -21.58 15.32
N LYS A 30 11.30 -20.86 14.21
CA LYS A 30 11.98 -21.32 12.98
C LYS A 30 13.01 -20.30 12.54
N LYS A 31 13.99 -20.74 11.73
CA LYS A 31 14.93 -19.82 11.07
C LYS A 31 14.11 -18.85 10.19
N THR A 32 14.26 -17.56 10.47
CA THR A 32 13.53 -16.49 9.77
C THR A 32 14.50 -15.77 8.85
N SER A 33 14.11 -15.57 7.59
CA SER A 33 14.91 -14.76 6.67
C SER A 33 14.92 -13.30 7.14
N LYS A 34 15.95 -12.54 6.74
CA LYS A 34 16.03 -11.10 7.02
C LYS A 34 14.76 -10.35 6.61
N ARG A 35 14.24 -10.66 5.42
CA ARG A 35 13.01 -10.05 4.88
C ARG A 35 11.80 -10.36 5.76
N ASP A 36 11.64 -11.61 6.16
CA ASP A 36 10.48 -12.03 6.96
C ASP A 36 10.56 -11.47 8.38
N ALA A 37 11.76 -11.34 8.95
CA ALA A 37 11.95 -10.71 10.25
C ALA A 37 11.55 -9.23 10.22
N ILE A 38 11.95 -8.47 9.19
CA ILE A 38 11.52 -7.08 9.00
C ILE A 38 10.00 -6.99 8.89
N ASN A 39 9.38 -7.88 8.11
CA ASN A 39 7.93 -7.93 7.96
C ASN A 39 7.21 -8.24 9.28
N LEU A 40 7.77 -9.10 10.14
CA LEU A 40 7.23 -9.35 11.48
C LEU A 40 7.28 -8.10 12.35
N VAL A 41 8.39 -7.35 12.30
CA VAL A 41 8.51 -6.07 13.02
C VAL A 41 7.45 -5.07 12.54
N TYR A 42 7.23 -4.97 11.22
CA TYR A 42 6.23 -4.07 10.65
C TYR A 42 4.82 -4.43 11.12
N ARG A 43 4.49 -5.73 11.12
CA ARG A 43 3.20 -6.22 11.64
C ARG A 43 3.04 -5.94 13.12
N ALA A 44 4.07 -6.17 13.92
CA ALA A 44 4.01 -5.91 15.35
C ALA A 44 3.84 -4.42 15.67
N LEU A 45 4.51 -3.53 14.93
CA LEU A 45 4.30 -2.09 15.06
C LEU A 45 2.88 -1.67 14.65
N SER A 46 2.31 -2.31 13.63
CA SER A 46 0.92 -2.09 13.23
C SER A 46 -0.09 -2.50 14.31
N LEU A 47 0.18 -3.57 15.08
CA LEU A 47 -0.69 -3.98 16.20
C LEU A 47 -0.71 -2.94 17.32
N GLU A 48 0.39 -2.21 17.49
CA GLU A 48 0.52 -1.11 18.46
C GLU A 48 0.00 0.24 17.93
N GLY A 49 -0.66 0.26 16.76
CA GLY A 49 -1.19 1.48 16.15
C GLY A 49 -0.12 2.39 15.54
N PHE A 50 1.03 1.84 15.13
CA PHE A 50 2.07 2.57 14.41
C PHE A 50 2.13 2.18 12.94
N ASN A 51 2.20 3.18 12.08
CA ASN A 51 2.46 3.05 10.66
C ASN A 51 3.94 3.28 10.36
N ILE A 52 4.44 2.53 9.37
CA ILE A 52 5.80 2.68 8.86
C ILE A 52 5.71 3.15 7.43
N ILE A 53 6.28 4.32 7.18
CA ILE A 53 6.37 4.92 5.86
C ILE A 53 7.80 4.71 5.39
N ALA A 54 7.97 3.94 4.32
CA ALA A 54 9.28 3.63 3.76
C ALA A 54 9.56 4.48 2.51
N SER A 55 10.77 5.04 2.44
CA SER A 55 11.34 5.67 1.25
C SER A 55 12.58 4.90 0.79
N SER A 56 13.26 5.36 -0.26
CA SER A 56 14.54 4.78 -0.70
C SER A 56 15.64 4.89 0.37
N GLN A 57 15.63 5.95 1.18
CA GLN A 57 16.71 6.27 2.12
C GLN A 57 16.30 6.20 3.60
N SER A 58 15.00 6.21 3.91
CA SER A 58 14.50 6.32 5.28
C SER A 58 13.27 5.47 5.58
N LEU A 59 13.05 5.20 6.86
CA LEU A 59 11.82 4.65 7.43
C LEU A 59 11.30 5.61 8.50
N LEU A 60 10.06 6.05 8.38
CA LEU A 60 9.39 6.86 9.39
C LEU A 60 8.40 5.98 10.16
N ILE A 61 8.51 5.96 11.49
CA ILE A 61 7.58 5.28 12.39
C ILE A 61 6.71 6.34 13.06
N VAL A 62 5.41 6.30 12.79
CA VAL A 62 4.44 7.32 13.20
C VAL A 62 3.18 6.68 13.79
N PRO A 63 2.52 7.29 14.79
CA PRO A 63 1.19 6.87 15.20
C PRO A 63 0.21 6.96 14.04
N GLU A 64 -0.73 6.03 14.00
CA GLU A 64 -1.84 6.07 13.05
C GLU A 64 -2.59 7.41 13.13
N GLY A 65 -2.87 8.01 11.98
CA GLY A 65 -3.51 9.32 11.87
C GLY A 65 -2.58 10.51 12.07
N LYS A 66 -1.31 10.28 12.44
CA LYS A 66 -0.25 11.30 12.51
C LYS A 66 0.78 11.15 11.40
N GLU A 67 0.41 10.49 10.31
CA GLU A 67 1.26 10.43 9.13
C GLU A 67 1.50 11.85 8.60
N PRO A 68 2.74 12.20 8.22
CA PRO A 68 2.97 13.43 7.49
C PRO A 68 2.08 13.44 6.25
N LYS A 69 1.54 14.61 5.90
CA LYS A 69 0.81 14.80 4.64
C LYS A 69 1.79 14.61 3.49
N LEU A 70 1.97 13.36 3.09
CA LEU A 70 2.70 13.00 1.88
C LEU A 70 1.75 13.26 0.72
N SER A 71 2.16 14.17 -0.15
CA SER A 71 1.54 14.29 -1.47
C SER A 71 1.61 12.92 -2.13
N PRO A 72 0.48 12.31 -2.51
CA PRO A 72 0.51 10.98 -3.09
C PRO A 72 1.34 11.02 -4.38
N GLU A 73 2.23 10.06 -4.52
CA GLU A 73 3.09 9.96 -5.70
C GLU A 73 2.28 9.30 -6.84
N LEU A 74 2.36 9.88 -8.04
CA LEU A 74 1.78 9.29 -9.24
C LEU A 74 2.61 8.05 -9.60
N LEU A 75 1.99 6.88 -9.59
CA LEU A 75 2.55 5.69 -10.22
C LEU A 75 2.58 5.95 -11.72
N ASP A 76 3.80 6.11 -12.26
CA ASP A 76 4.04 6.21 -13.69
C ASP A 76 3.36 5.03 -14.41
N ALA A 77 2.60 5.31 -15.47
CA ALA A 77 1.85 4.30 -16.23
C ALA A 77 2.75 3.23 -16.86
N SER A 78 4.05 3.51 -17.01
CA SER A 78 5.06 2.58 -17.50
C SER A 78 5.61 1.62 -16.43
N ARG A 79 5.40 1.91 -15.14
CA ARG A 79 5.83 1.06 -14.02
C ARG A 79 4.77 0.03 -13.67
N SER A 80 5.10 -1.24 -13.90
CA SER A 80 4.26 -2.37 -13.52
C SER A 80 4.45 -2.77 -12.05
N ASP A 81 5.55 -2.34 -11.43
CA ASP A 81 5.93 -2.62 -10.06
C ASP A 81 5.34 -1.59 -9.09
N ILE A 82 4.37 -2.03 -8.27
CA ILE A 82 3.85 -1.21 -7.17
C ILE A 82 4.87 -1.29 -6.01
N PRO A 83 5.43 -0.16 -5.55
CA PRO A 83 6.54 -0.17 -4.61
C PRO A 83 6.16 -0.74 -3.23
N ILE A 84 7.07 -1.53 -2.66
CA ILE A 84 6.89 -2.30 -1.40
C ILE A 84 6.83 -1.35 -0.19
N GLY A 85 5.77 -1.46 0.61
CA GLY A 85 5.56 -0.68 1.85
C GLY A 85 4.13 -0.12 1.94
N ARG A 86 3.76 0.48 3.07
CA ARG A 86 2.47 1.16 3.24
C ARG A 86 2.62 2.64 2.91
N GLN A 87 2.41 2.99 1.65
CA GLN A 87 2.46 4.36 1.14
C GLN A 87 1.22 4.65 0.31
N ARG A 88 0.82 5.92 0.25
CA ARG A 88 -0.34 6.36 -0.52
C ARG A 88 0.11 6.75 -1.92
N LEU A 89 -0.49 6.13 -2.94
CA LEU A 89 -0.14 6.33 -4.34
C LEU A 89 -1.39 6.72 -5.13
N VAL A 90 -1.19 7.32 -6.30
CA VAL A 90 -2.23 7.49 -7.31
C VAL A 90 -1.90 6.57 -8.49
N LYS A 91 -2.81 5.68 -8.87
CA LYS A 91 -2.67 4.82 -10.05
C LYS A 91 -3.79 5.08 -11.04
N ILE A 92 -3.42 5.32 -12.30
CA ILE A 92 -4.36 5.43 -13.42
C ILE A 92 -4.40 4.08 -14.13
N VAL A 93 -5.59 3.51 -14.30
CA VAL A 93 -5.80 2.24 -15.00
C VAL A 93 -6.74 2.46 -16.18
N GLN A 94 -6.28 2.04 -17.35
CA GLN A 94 -7.07 2.03 -18.58
C GLN A 94 -7.93 0.77 -18.62
N LEU A 95 -9.22 0.92 -18.86
CA LEU A 95 -10.18 -0.17 -19.07
C LEU A 95 -10.38 -0.41 -20.56
N GLN A 96 -10.64 -1.67 -20.90
CA GLN A 96 -10.85 -2.13 -22.27
C GLN A 96 -12.33 -2.42 -22.54
N HIS A 97 -12.99 -3.13 -21.63
CA HIS A 97 -14.32 -3.69 -21.87
C HIS A 97 -15.39 -3.10 -20.93
N VAL A 98 -15.12 -3.08 -19.62
CA VAL A 98 -16.10 -2.68 -18.61
C VAL A 98 -16.22 -1.15 -18.52
N GLN A 99 -17.43 -0.66 -18.24
CA GLN A 99 -17.64 0.78 -18.03
C GLN A 99 -16.95 1.24 -16.73
N PRO A 100 -16.18 2.35 -16.75
CA PRO A 100 -15.51 2.89 -15.57
C PRO A 100 -16.40 3.05 -14.33
N ALA A 101 -17.61 3.60 -14.47
CA ALA A 101 -18.56 3.71 -13.37
C ALA A 101 -18.94 2.35 -12.74
N GLU A 102 -19.18 1.33 -13.56
CA GLU A 102 -19.48 -0.03 -13.07
C GLU A 102 -18.28 -0.63 -12.36
N MET A 103 -17.08 -0.49 -12.94
CA MET A 103 -15.84 -0.96 -12.33
C MET A 103 -15.61 -0.28 -10.96
N LYS A 104 -15.84 1.03 -10.86
CA LYS A 104 -15.71 1.77 -9.60
C LYS A 104 -16.59 1.20 -8.49
N GLU A 105 -17.84 0.84 -8.78
CA GLU A 105 -18.73 0.23 -7.78
C GLU A 105 -18.21 -1.14 -7.33
N LYS A 106 -17.68 -1.95 -8.25
CA LYS A 106 -17.08 -3.25 -7.92
C LYS A 106 -15.82 -3.15 -7.08
N LEU A 107 -15.08 -2.04 -7.16
CA LEU A 107 -13.85 -1.83 -6.39
C LEU A 107 -14.07 -1.28 -4.97
N LYS A 108 -15.26 -0.75 -4.65
CA LYS A 108 -15.54 -0.20 -3.31
C LYS A 108 -15.12 -1.11 -2.14
N PRO A 109 -15.36 -2.44 -2.17
CA PRO A 109 -15.01 -3.32 -1.05
C PRO A 109 -13.50 -3.48 -0.81
N VAL A 110 -12.65 -3.15 -1.79
CA VAL A 110 -11.20 -3.34 -1.70
C VAL A 110 -10.44 -2.04 -1.44
N LEU A 111 -11.14 -0.90 -1.45
CA LEU A 111 -10.57 0.39 -1.06
C LEU A 111 -10.45 0.47 0.47
N SER A 112 -9.42 1.18 0.95
CA SER A 112 -9.34 1.54 2.37
C SER A 112 -10.35 2.64 2.71
N GLU A 113 -10.56 2.89 4.01
CA GLU A 113 -11.37 4.03 4.46
C GLU A 113 -10.89 5.39 3.92
N LYS A 114 -9.60 5.51 3.59
CA LYS A 114 -8.99 6.72 3.02
C LYS A 114 -8.82 6.64 1.49
N GLY A 115 -9.30 5.56 0.88
CA GLY A 115 -9.23 5.28 -0.55
C GLY A 115 -10.25 6.09 -1.34
N VAL A 116 -9.84 6.58 -2.51
CA VAL A 116 -10.73 7.30 -3.43
C VAL A 116 -10.54 6.73 -4.84
N ALA A 117 -11.66 6.50 -5.52
CA ALA A 117 -11.68 6.11 -6.94
C ALA A 117 -12.50 7.14 -7.75
N GLU A 118 -11.89 7.65 -8.81
CA GLU A 118 -12.48 8.57 -9.77
C GLU A 118 -12.47 7.96 -11.16
N VAL A 119 -13.45 8.31 -11.99
CA VAL A 119 -13.61 7.73 -13.32
C VAL A 119 -13.53 8.79 -14.39
N ASN A 120 -12.93 8.43 -15.52
CA ASN A 120 -12.94 9.22 -16.74
C ASN A 120 -13.59 8.38 -17.84
N GLU A 121 -14.89 8.59 -18.03
CA GLU A 121 -15.69 7.83 -19.00
C GLU A 121 -15.20 8.02 -20.43
N ARG A 122 -14.83 9.25 -20.80
CA ARG A 122 -14.36 9.58 -22.16
C ARG A 122 -13.09 8.81 -22.52
N LEU A 123 -12.15 8.72 -21.57
CA LEU A 123 -10.89 8.01 -21.77
C LEU A 123 -10.97 6.54 -21.35
N LYS A 124 -12.11 6.03 -20.86
CA LYS A 124 -12.24 4.70 -20.25
C LYS A 124 -11.17 4.42 -19.18
N GLN A 125 -10.99 5.35 -18.25
CA GLN A 125 -9.98 5.24 -17.19
C GLN A 125 -10.60 5.27 -15.80
N ILE A 126 -9.92 4.63 -14.86
CA ILE A 126 -10.15 4.77 -13.42
C ILE A 126 -8.86 5.25 -12.74
N ILE A 127 -8.99 6.28 -11.90
CA ILE A 127 -7.92 6.87 -11.12
C ILE A 127 -8.15 6.46 -9.67
N ILE A 128 -7.21 5.69 -9.11
CA ILE A 128 -7.31 5.13 -7.77
C ILE A 128 -6.24 5.78 -6.90
N THR A 129 -6.66 6.42 -5.81
CA THR A 129 -5.78 6.97 -4.79
C THR A 129 -5.95 6.19 -3.49
N ASP A 130 -4.99 5.34 -3.15
CA ASP A 130 -5.06 4.51 -1.95
C ASP A 130 -3.67 4.03 -1.51
N PHE A 131 -3.61 3.17 -0.48
CA PHE A 131 -2.38 2.52 -0.08
C PHE A 131 -1.95 1.44 -1.07
N THR A 132 -0.64 1.21 -1.16
CA THR A 132 -0.01 0.15 -1.98
C THR A 132 -0.76 -1.18 -1.97
N GLU A 133 -1.16 -1.69 -0.80
CA GLU A 133 -1.84 -2.99 -0.69
C GLU A 133 -3.24 -2.99 -1.34
N ASN A 134 -4.02 -1.92 -1.14
CA ASN A 134 -5.33 -1.74 -1.73
C ASN A 134 -5.22 -1.56 -3.25
N ILE A 135 -4.26 -0.77 -3.72
CA ILE A 135 -4.02 -0.56 -5.16
C ILE A 135 -3.62 -1.86 -5.84
N ASN A 136 -2.82 -2.72 -5.18
CA ASN A 136 -2.48 -4.04 -5.70
C ASN A 136 -3.74 -4.90 -5.90
N ILE A 137 -4.57 -5.03 -4.85
CA ILE A 137 -5.81 -5.83 -4.91
C ILE A 137 -6.75 -5.27 -5.96
N ALA A 138 -6.95 -3.95 -5.99
CA ALA A 138 -7.80 -3.30 -6.97
C ALA A 138 -7.30 -3.49 -8.41
N THR A 139 -5.98 -3.43 -8.64
CA THR A 139 -5.41 -3.67 -9.98
C THR A 139 -5.65 -5.11 -10.45
N GLU A 140 -5.46 -6.09 -9.58
CA GLU A 140 -5.71 -7.50 -9.92
C GLU A 140 -7.20 -7.78 -10.15
N MET A 141 -8.07 -7.16 -9.35
CA MET A 141 -9.51 -7.24 -9.53
C MET A 141 -9.94 -6.61 -10.87
N ILE A 142 -9.40 -5.44 -11.23
CA ILE A 142 -9.64 -4.84 -12.55
C ILE A 142 -9.21 -5.78 -13.67
N LYS A 143 -7.99 -6.33 -13.61
CA LYS A 143 -7.52 -7.28 -14.63
C LYS A 143 -8.45 -8.49 -14.78
N SER A 144 -8.98 -9.01 -13.68
CA SER A 144 -9.90 -10.15 -13.73
C SER A 144 -11.25 -9.77 -14.33
N LEU A 145 -11.82 -8.64 -13.90
CA LEU A 145 -13.18 -8.22 -14.27
C LEU A 145 -13.24 -7.59 -15.67
N ASP A 146 -12.19 -6.88 -16.07
CA ASP A 146 -12.07 -6.25 -17.39
C ASP A 146 -11.56 -7.21 -18.47
N ASN A 147 -11.27 -8.48 -18.13
CA ASN A 147 -10.90 -9.53 -19.09
C ASN A 147 -12.08 -10.43 -19.50
N HIS A 148 -13.30 -10.19 -19.02
CA HIS A 148 -14.45 -10.99 -19.43
C HIS A 148 -15.10 -10.37 -20.66
N GLN A 149 -14.86 -11.00 -21.82
CA GLN A 149 -15.89 -11.04 -22.86
C GLN A 149 -17.13 -11.64 -22.20
N THR A 150 -18.18 -10.84 -22.09
CA THR A 150 -19.54 -11.31 -21.88
C THR A 150 -19.86 -12.32 -22.97
N GLY A 151 -19.60 -13.60 -22.70
CA GLY A 151 -20.25 -14.71 -23.37
C GLY A 151 -21.60 -14.89 -22.70
N ASP A 152 -22.65 -14.74 -23.50
CA ASP A 152 -24.05 -14.94 -23.15
C ASP A 152 -24.30 -16.16 -22.25
N LEU A 153 -25.18 -15.98 -21.27
CA LEU A 153 -26.10 -17.00 -20.78
C LEU A 153 -27.50 -16.38 -20.70
#